data_AF-W2Y7W8-F1
#
_entry.id   AF-W2Y7W8-F1
#
_cell.length_a   1.000
_cell.length_b   1.000
_cell.length_c   1.000
_cell.angle_alpha   90.00
_cell.angle_beta   90.00
_cell.angle_gamma   90.00
#
_symmetry.space_group_name_H-M   'P 1'
#
loop_
_entity.id
_entity.type
_entity.pdbx_description
1 polymer ?
#
loop_
_entity_poly.entity_id
_entity_poly.type
_entity_poly.pdbx_seq_one_letter_code
_entity_poly.pdbx_strand_id
1 'polypeptide(L)'
;LNDSAVDFCLKAIVGSIKQSLMLSTLLGVVGWPTTPKTQILDTKFIAHPMNFSANHWGLITARLYCDVATKMLQVKVFMYEPLIDEEYREQMIAVWEGIMKHKGKDNVEESEGKEGLIDFVKRWNSASASGYQITISPVEWNKTPQQPDAASCGVFVVAQAYSYLTESMRLQEHGVSKRDLSVMRLRMVWMVVYHSKERSISVYDADRLIEFASYYRSK
;
A
#
# COMPACT_ATOMS: atom_id res chain seq x y z
N LEU A 1 -15.68 1.11 1.56
CA LEU A 1 -15.05 2.20 0.77
C LEU A 1 -14.62 1.59 -0.56
N ASN A 2 -14.66 2.34 -1.66
CA ASN A 2 -14.15 1.87 -2.95
C ASN A 2 -12.65 2.15 -3.10
N ASP A 3 -12.03 1.62 -4.17
CA ASP A 3 -10.60 1.77 -4.45
C ASP A 3 -10.16 3.23 -4.48
N SER A 4 -10.92 4.08 -5.17
CA SER A 4 -10.54 5.49 -5.36
C SER A 4 -10.42 6.25 -4.04
N ALA A 5 -11.32 6.03 -3.09
CA ALA A 5 -11.28 6.71 -1.80
C ALA A 5 -10.10 6.25 -0.94
N VAL A 6 -9.84 4.94 -0.91
CA VAL A 6 -8.72 4.35 -0.15
C VAL A 6 -7.38 4.79 -0.75
N ASP A 7 -7.22 4.64 -2.07
CA ASP A 7 -6.03 5.04 -2.81
C ASP A 7 -5.74 6.54 -2.65
N PHE A 8 -6.76 7.40 -2.76
CA PHE A 8 -6.59 8.84 -2.56
C PHE A 8 -6.06 9.15 -1.15
N CYS A 9 -6.67 8.59 -0.11
CA CYS A 9 -6.27 8.85 1.27
C CYS A 9 -4.85 8.34 1.55
N LEU A 10 -4.51 7.13 1.09
CA LEU A 10 -3.18 6.57 1.26
C LEU A 10 -2.12 7.37 0.50
N LYS A 11 -2.40 7.82 -0.72
CA LYS A 11 -1.51 8.72 -1.48
C LYS A 11 -1.27 10.03 -0.74
N ALA A 12 -2.32 10.63 -0.16
CA ALA A 12 -2.19 11.86 0.61
C ALA A 12 -1.32 11.64 1.86
N ILE A 13 -1.55 10.55 2.60
CA ILE A 13 -0.78 10.21 3.81
C ILE A 13 0.69 9.96 3.45
N VAL A 14 0.97 9.05 2.51
CA VAL A 14 2.33 8.73 2.08
C VAL A 14 3.02 9.97 1.51
N GLY A 15 2.33 10.75 0.67
CA GLY A 15 2.87 12.00 0.12
C GLY A 15 3.25 13.04 1.18
N SER A 16 2.59 13.03 2.34
CA SER A 16 2.93 13.90 3.48
C SER A 16 4.10 13.39 4.33
N ILE A 17 4.49 12.11 4.18
CA ILE A 17 5.50 11.45 5.00
C ILE A 17 6.76 11.21 4.14
N LYS A 18 7.85 11.88 4.51
CA LYS A 18 9.14 11.75 3.80
C LYS A 18 9.62 10.29 3.79
N GLN A 19 10.36 9.93 2.73
CA GLN A 19 10.98 8.61 2.59
C GLN A 19 9.98 7.46 2.63
N SER A 20 8.76 7.67 2.14
CA SER A 20 7.74 6.63 2.06
C SER A 20 7.32 6.38 0.61
N LEU A 21 7.03 5.12 0.30
CA LEU A 21 6.55 4.67 -1.00
C LEU A 21 5.18 4.02 -0.85
N MET A 22 4.21 4.47 -1.64
CA MET A 22 2.94 3.79 -1.81
C MET A 22 2.99 2.92 -3.07
N LEU A 23 2.67 1.64 -2.90
CA LEU A 23 2.45 0.70 -3.99
C LEU A 23 0.96 0.64 -4.32
N SER A 24 0.61 0.57 -5.60
CA SER A 24 -0.77 0.49 -6.06
C SER A 24 -1.44 -0.82 -5.63
N THR A 25 -2.75 -0.78 -5.39
CA THR A 25 -3.58 -1.94 -5.01
C THR A 25 -3.61 -3.04 -6.08
N LEU A 26 -3.28 -2.68 -7.33
CA LEU A 26 -3.37 -3.59 -8.47
C LEU A 26 -2.08 -4.41 -8.68
N LEU A 27 -0.97 -4.06 -8.04
CA LEU A 27 0.35 -4.62 -8.37
C LEU A 27 0.46 -6.13 -8.12
N GLY A 28 -0.25 -6.68 -7.13
CA GLY A 28 -0.33 -8.12 -6.94
C GLY A 28 -0.98 -8.86 -8.11
N VAL A 29 -1.84 -8.20 -8.89
CA VAL A 29 -2.59 -8.81 -10.01
C VAL A 29 -1.88 -8.58 -11.35
N VAL A 30 -1.53 -7.33 -11.66
CA VAL A 30 -0.88 -6.94 -12.93
C VAL A 30 0.65 -7.15 -12.94
N GLY A 31 1.25 -7.42 -11.79
CA GLY A 31 2.70 -7.56 -11.63
C GLY A 31 3.36 -6.30 -11.06
N TRP A 32 4.54 -6.48 -10.49
CA TRP A 32 5.30 -5.39 -9.86
C TRP A 32 5.89 -4.45 -10.91
N PRO A 33 6.03 -3.15 -10.58
CA PRO A 33 6.63 -2.20 -11.50
C PRO A 33 8.11 -2.50 -11.72
N THR A 34 8.66 -1.87 -12.76
CA THR A 34 10.11 -1.77 -12.94
C THR A 34 10.74 -1.16 -11.69
N THR A 35 11.99 -1.55 -11.41
CA THR A 35 12.72 -1.05 -10.25
C THR A 35 12.69 0.48 -10.18
N PRO A 36 12.33 1.09 -9.03
CA PRO A 36 12.39 2.53 -8.86
C PRO A 36 13.80 3.08 -9.09
N LYS A 37 13.90 4.29 -9.67
CA LYS A 37 15.19 4.98 -9.86
C LYS A 37 15.79 5.53 -8.56
N THR A 38 14.95 5.73 -7.54
CA THR A 38 15.34 6.19 -6.20
C THR A 38 16.15 5.11 -5.49
N GLN A 39 17.07 5.50 -4.60
CA GLN A 39 17.78 4.51 -3.79
C GLN A 39 16.83 3.88 -2.77
N ILE A 40 16.91 2.56 -2.61
CA ILE A 40 16.11 1.88 -1.58
C ILE A 40 16.53 2.32 -0.17
N LEU A 41 17.80 2.70 0.02
CA LEU A 41 18.35 3.17 1.30
C LEU A 41 17.76 4.51 1.73
N ASP A 42 17.25 5.31 0.79
CA ASP A 42 16.54 6.57 1.05
C ASP A 42 15.05 6.34 1.39
N THR A 43 14.60 5.09 1.37
CA THR A 43 13.22 4.71 1.69
C THR A 43 13.16 4.14 3.09
N LYS A 44 12.33 4.74 3.95
CA LYS A 44 12.05 4.29 5.32
C LYS A 44 10.83 3.38 5.38
N PHE A 45 9.83 3.62 4.52
CA PHE A 45 8.56 2.90 4.54
C PHE A 45 8.08 2.53 3.15
N ILE A 46 7.51 1.33 3.03
CA ILE A 46 6.74 0.88 1.87
C ILE A 46 5.36 0.49 2.38
N ALA A 47 4.30 0.99 1.76
CA ALA A 47 2.92 0.62 2.06
C ALA A 47 2.24 0.08 0.80
N HIS A 48 1.68 -1.12 0.89
CA HIS A 48 0.93 -1.78 -0.17
C HIS A 48 -0.47 -2.17 0.35
N PRO A 49 -1.49 -1.33 0.12
CA PRO A 49 -2.88 -1.73 0.32
C PRO A 49 -3.28 -2.81 -0.69
N MET A 50 -4.14 -3.74 -0.26
CA MET A 50 -4.67 -4.81 -1.09
C MET A 50 -6.19 -4.76 -1.07
N ASN A 51 -6.82 -4.93 -2.23
CA ASN A 51 -8.26 -5.14 -2.35
C ASN A 51 -8.50 -6.58 -2.83
N PHE A 52 -9.15 -7.38 -1.99
CA PHE A 52 -9.49 -8.77 -2.28
C PHE A 52 -10.88 -8.86 -2.91
N SER A 53 -11.27 -10.09 -3.28
CA SER A 53 -12.67 -10.37 -3.63
C SER A 53 -13.65 -9.88 -2.54
N ALA A 54 -14.87 -9.54 -2.94
CA ALA A 54 -15.90 -8.94 -2.07
C ALA A 54 -15.60 -7.52 -1.51
N ASN A 55 -14.69 -6.77 -2.13
CA ASN A 55 -14.30 -5.40 -1.70
C ASN A 55 -13.71 -5.35 -0.28
N HIS A 56 -13.00 -6.42 0.09
CA HIS A 56 -12.32 -6.51 1.37
C HIS A 56 -10.91 -5.95 1.28
N TRP A 57 -10.40 -5.34 2.35
CA TRP A 57 -9.16 -4.56 2.33
C TRP A 57 -8.14 -5.07 3.34
N GLY A 58 -6.91 -5.25 2.89
CA GLY A 58 -5.74 -5.55 3.73
C GLY A 58 -4.60 -4.57 3.47
N LEU A 59 -3.57 -4.62 4.31
CA LEU A 59 -2.40 -3.76 4.21
C LEU A 59 -1.12 -4.52 4.54
N ILE A 60 -0.17 -4.49 3.60
CA ILE A 60 1.23 -4.85 3.86
C ILE A 60 2.03 -3.57 4.05
N THR A 61 2.75 -3.44 5.15
CA THR A 61 3.72 -2.37 5.38
C THR A 61 5.09 -2.95 5.64
N ALA A 62 6.11 -2.42 4.97
CA ALA A 62 7.49 -2.72 5.27
C ALA A 62 8.21 -1.47 5.77
N ARG A 63 8.99 -1.63 6.84
CA ARG A 63 9.91 -0.61 7.35
C ARG A 63 11.33 -1.02 7.10
N LEU A 64 12.08 -0.09 6.54
CA LEU A 64 13.44 -0.27 6.08
C LEU A 64 14.37 0.49 7.04
N TYR A 65 15.42 -0.19 7.49
CA TYR A 65 16.47 0.37 8.32
C TYR A 65 17.82 0.09 7.66
N CYS A 66 18.57 1.15 7.40
CA CYS A 66 19.91 1.06 6.85
C CYS A 66 20.94 1.17 7.97
N ASP A 67 21.74 0.14 8.17
CA ASP A 67 22.98 0.19 8.93
C ASP A 67 24.16 0.40 7.97
N VAL A 68 24.70 1.62 7.98
CA VAL A 68 25.80 2.02 7.12
C VAL A 68 27.12 1.36 7.53
N ALA A 69 27.31 1.06 8.82
CA ALA A 69 28.55 0.49 9.33
C ALA A 69 28.70 -0.97 8.91
N THR A 70 27.62 -1.75 9.00
CA THR A 70 27.59 -3.16 8.59
C THR A 70 27.20 -3.36 7.12
N LYS A 71 26.84 -2.27 6.42
CA LYS A 71 26.27 -2.30 5.07
C LYS A 71 25.08 -3.24 4.97
N MET A 72 24.14 -3.11 5.90
CA MET A 72 22.96 -3.97 6.00
C MET A 72 21.67 -3.15 5.86
N LEU A 73 20.78 -3.61 4.99
CA LEU A 73 19.40 -3.15 4.90
C LEU A 73 18.51 -4.17 5.62
N GLN A 74 17.98 -3.80 6.79
CA GLN A 74 16.99 -4.60 7.51
C GLN A 74 15.58 -4.19 7.09
N VAL A 75 14.76 -5.17 6.68
CA VAL A 75 13.35 -4.98 6.33
C VAL A 75 12.49 -5.68 7.37
N LYS A 76 11.65 -4.93 8.07
CA LYS A 76 10.60 -5.46 8.96
C LYS A 76 9.26 -5.34 8.28
N VAL A 77 8.50 -6.44 8.25
CA VAL A 77 7.25 -6.54 7.49
C VAL A 77 6.09 -6.76 8.45
N PHE A 78 5.05 -5.96 8.29
CA PHE A 78 3.82 -6.05 9.06
C PHE A 78 2.64 -6.22 8.12
N MET A 79 1.76 -7.15 8.44
CA MET A 79 0.51 -7.38 7.74
C MET A 79 -0.67 -7.08 8.64
N TYR A 80 -1.69 -6.45 8.08
CA TYR A 80 -2.90 -6.09 8.78
C TYR A 80 -4.12 -6.41 7.93
N GLU A 81 -4.98 -7.25 8.50
CA GLU A 81 -6.29 -7.60 7.95
C GLU A 81 -7.33 -7.35 9.08
N PRO A 82 -8.23 -6.36 8.92
CA PRO A 82 -9.15 -5.92 9.97
C PRO A 82 -10.12 -6.95 10.57
N LEU A 83 -10.45 -8.03 9.86
CA LEU A 83 -11.37 -9.11 10.29
C LEU A 83 -10.66 -10.28 10.97
N ILE A 84 -9.36 -10.44 10.76
CA ILE A 84 -8.60 -11.64 11.16
C ILE A 84 -9.18 -12.90 10.49
N ASP A 85 -9.52 -12.79 9.20
CA ASP A 85 -9.98 -13.89 8.38
C ASP A 85 -8.79 -14.61 7.72
N GLU A 86 -8.67 -15.91 7.97
CA GLU A 86 -7.53 -16.69 7.51
C GLU A 86 -7.48 -16.83 5.97
N GLU A 87 -8.61 -16.79 5.25
CA GLU A 87 -8.60 -16.85 3.78
C GLU A 87 -8.01 -15.57 3.18
N TYR A 88 -8.30 -14.40 3.76
CA TYR A 88 -7.66 -13.15 3.33
C TYR A 88 -6.18 -13.10 3.73
N ARG A 89 -5.82 -13.65 4.89
CA ARG A 89 -4.42 -13.73 5.33
C ARG A 89 -3.56 -14.60 4.43
N GLU A 90 -4.08 -15.76 4.02
CA GLU A 90 -3.40 -16.61 3.02
C GLU A 90 -3.15 -15.85 1.71
N GLN A 91 -4.11 -15.04 1.25
CA GLN A 91 -3.93 -14.22 0.05
C GLN A 91 -2.87 -13.11 0.24
N MET A 92 -2.75 -12.53 1.43
CA MET A 92 -1.68 -11.56 1.72
C MET A 92 -0.30 -12.20 1.68
N ILE A 93 -0.16 -13.39 2.26
CA ILE A 93 1.09 -14.16 2.21
C ILE A 93 1.42 -14.54 0.76
N ALA A 94 0.43 -14.98 -0.01
CA ALA A 94 0.58 -15.25 -1.43
C ALA A 94 1.14 -14.05 -2.22
N VAL A 95 0.65 -12.83 -1.97
CA VAL A 95 1.17 -11.62 -2.65
C VAL A 95 2.55 -11.22 -2.13
N TRP A 96 2.82 -11.42 -0.85
CA TRP A 96 4.14 -11.18 -0.28
C TRP A 96 5.20 -12.11 -0.87
N GLU A 97 4.89 -13.40 -0.96
CA GLU A 97 5.80 -14.46 -1.40
C GLU A 97 5.80 -14.70 -2.92
N GLY A 98 4.77 -14.24 -3.63
CA GLY A 98 4.61 -14.48 -5.08
C GLY A 98 3.91 -15.80 -5.44
N ILE A 99 3.25 -16.45 -4.48
CA ILE A 99 2.63 -17.77 -4.65
C ILE A 99 1.14 -17.59 -4.98
N MET A 100 0.77 -17.57 -6.27
CA MET A 100 -0.64 -17.50 -6.66
C MET A 100 -1.28 -18.89 -6.65
N LYS A 101 -2.25 -19.12 -5.75
CA LYS A 101 -3.19 -20.26 -5.89
C LYS A 101 -4.31 -19.85 -6.87
N HIS A 102 -4.26 -20.30 -8.11
CA HIS A 102 -5.43 -20.21 -8.99
C HIS A 102 -6.52 -21.17 -8.47
N LYS A 103 -7.66 -20.66 -7.99
CA LYS A 103 -8.88 -21.46 -7.78
C LYS A 103 -9.52 -21.76 -9.15
N GLY A 104 -8.95 -22.73 -9.88
CA GLY A 104 -9.61 -23.42 -10.99
C GLY A 104 -10.15 -24.76 -10.49
N LYS A 105 -11.43 -25.04 -10.74
CA LYS A 105 -11.96 -26.41 -10.60
C LYS A 105 -11.11 -27.36 -11.45
N ASP A 106 -10.57 -28.38 -10.80
CA ASP A 106 -10.05 -29.62 -11.37
C ASP A 106 -8.77 -29.61 -12.21
N ASN A 107 -7.94 -28.57 -12.22
CA ASN A 107 -6.54 -28.69 -12.65
C ASN A 107 -5.66 -27.67 -11.91
N VAL A 108 -4.91 -28.14 -10.91
CA VAL A 108 -3.86 -27.34 -10.25
C VAL A 108 -2.67 -27.28 -11.19
N GLU A 109 -2.70 -26.36 -12.16
CA GLU A 109 -1.45 -25.82 -12.68
C GLU A 109 -0.96 -24.79 -11.65
N GLU A 110 -0.08 -25.27 -10.78
CA GLU A 110 0.78 -24.44 -9.95
C GLU A 110 1.53 -23.49 -10.89
N SER A 111 1.03 -22.25 -11.06
CA SER A 111 1.71 -21.30 -11.92
C SER A 111 3.04 -20.94 -11.26
N GLU A 112 4.14 -21.37 -11.86
CA GLU A 112 5.49 -20.99 -11.44
C GLU A 112 5.59 -19.46 -11.23
N GLY A 113 5.97 -19.07 -10.01
CA GLY A 113 6.87 -17.96 -9.75
C GLY A 113 6.54 -16.59 -10.35
N LYS A 114 5.37 -16.02 -10.04
CA LYS A 114 5.28 -14.55 -10.11
C LYS A 114 6.16 -13.96 -9.02
N GLU A 115 6.91 -12.91 -9.34
CA GLU A 115 7.67 -12.16 -8.35
C GLU A 115 6.73 -11.76 -7.20
N GLY A 116 7.15 -11.95 -5.96
CA GLY A 116 6.44 -11.45 -4.76
C GLY A 116 6.90 -10.04 -4.38
N LEU A 117 6.19 -9.39 -3.45
CA LEU A 117 6.66 -8.10 -2.92
C LEU A 117 8.06 -8.24 -2.30
N ILE A 118 8.35 -9.38 -1.70
CA ILE A 118 9.66 -9.69 -1.15
C ILE A 118 10.77 -9.62 -2.21
N ASP A 119 10.49 -10.14 -3.41
CA ASP A 119 11.47 -10.21 -4.49
C ASP A 119 11.61 -8.87 -5.20
N PHE A 120 10.53 -8.11 -5.33
CA PHE A 120 10.59 -6.70 -5.77
C PHE A 120 11.54 -5.88 -4.88
N VAL A 121 11.43 -6.02 -3.55
CA VAL A 121 12.30 -5.31 -2.59
C VAL A 121 13.76 -5.77 -2.73
N LYS A 122 14.01 -7.07 -2.86
CA LYS A 122 15.37 -7.61 -3.09
C LYS A 122 15.96 -7.08 -4.40
N ARG A 123 15.19 -7.12 -5.50
CA ARG A 123 15.60 -6.62 -6.81
C ARG A 123 15.93 -5.13 -6.77
N TRP A 124 15.14 -4.34 -6.03
CA TRP A 124 15.42 -2.92 -5.85
C TRP A 124 16.70 -2.67 -5.04
N ASN A 125 16.96 -3.46 -3.99
CA ASN A 125 18.24 -3.42 -3.27
C ASN A 125 19.42 -3.77 -4.19
N SER A 126 19.35 -4.87 -4.94
CA SER A 126 20.42 -5.27 -5.86
C SER A 126 20.74 -4.20 -6.91
N ALA A 127 19.72 -3.50 -7.41
CA ALA A 127 19.89 -2.49 -8.45
C ALA A 127 20.39 -1.14 -7.91
N SER A 128 19.98 -0.74 -6.71
CA SER A 128 20.24 0.61 -6.18
C SER A 128 21.24 0.66 -5.02
N ALA A 129 21.55 -0.49 -4.41
CA ALA A 129 22.38 -0.63 -3.23
C ALA A 129 23.16 -1.96 -3.25
N SER A 130 23.78 -2.31 -4.38
CA SER A 130 24.47 -3.60 -4.60
C SER A 130 25.57 -3.94 -3.58
N GLY A 131 26.11 -2.94 -2.87
CA GLY A 131 27.07 -3.13 -1.78
C GLY A 131 26.45 -3.42 -0.40
N TYR A 132 25.12 -3.44 -0.29
CA TYR A 132 24.39 -3.70 0.96
C TYR A 132 23.73 -5.08 0.94
N GLN A 133 23.94 -5.84 2.00
CA GLN A 133 23.21 -7.09 2.24
C GLN A 133 21.79 -6.76 2.72
N ILE A 134 20.81 -7.54 2.28
CA ILE A 134 19.42 -7.38 2.71
C ILE A 134 19.02 -8.50 3.67
N THR A 135 18.46 -8.13 4.81
CA THR A 135 17.91 -9.06 5.81
C THR A 135 16.44 -8.75 5.99
N ILE A 136 15.58 -9.72 5.70
CA ILE A 136 14.13 -9.56 5.81
C ILE A 136 13.65 -10.36 7.02
N SER A 137 13.04 -9.67 7.98
CA SER A 137 12.50 -10.30 9.19
C SER A 137 11.22 -11.08 8.87
N PRO A 138 10.86 -12.09 9.69
CA PRO A 138 9.57 -12.77 9.56
C PRO A 138 8.40 -11.78 9.58
N VAL A 139 7.32 -12.13 8.88
CA VAL A 139 6.10 -11.32 8.82
C VAL A 139 5.47 -11.24 10.22
N GLU A 140 5.19 -10.02 10.66
CA GLU A 140 4.44 -9.76 11.88
C GLU A 140 2.98 -9.42 11.58
N TRP A 141 2.05 -10.07 12.27
CA TRP A 141 0.62 -9.83 12.11
C TRP A 141 0.10 -8.83 13.12
N ASN A 142 -0.33 -7.66 12.64
CA ASN A 142 -1.09 -6.71 13.43
C ASN A 142 -2.52 -7.25 13.61
N LYS A 143 -2.88 -7.58 14.85
CA LYS A 143 -4.22 -8.12 15.19
C LYS A 143 -5.16 -7.06 15.76
N THR A 144 -4.67 -5.84 15.96
CA THR A 144 -5.44 -4.74 16.53
C THR A 144 -5.26 -3.46 15.73
N PRO A 145 -6.30 -2.61 15.68
CA PRO A 145 -7.67 -2.90 16.13
C PRO A 145 -8.41 -3.82 15.15
N GLN A 146 -9.39 -4.60 15.60
CA GLN A 146 -10.31 -5.32 14.70
C GLN A 146 -11.46 -4.40 14.29
N GLN A 147 -11.96 -4.56 13.07
CA GLN A 147 -13.13 -3.81 12.65
C GLN A 147 -14.41 -4.35 13.32
N PRO A 148 -15.33 -3.47 13.75
CA PRO A 148 -16.56 -3.89 14.44
C PRO A 148 -17.70 -4.32 13.49
N ASP A 149 -17.49 -4.21 12.17
CA ASP A 149 -18.49 -4.46 11.14
C ASP A 149 -17.87 -5.06 9.88
N ALA A 150 -18.68 -5.44 8.91
CA ALA A 150 -18.21 -6.03 7.65
C ALA A 150 -17.89 -5.02 6.53
N ALA A 151 -17.95 -3.71 6.79
CA ALA A 151 -17.95 -2.65 5.76
C ALA A 151 -16.90 -1.54 5.98
N SER A 152 -16.10 -1.63 7.04
CA SER A 152 -15.17 -0.60 7.46
C SER A 152 -13.71 -0.90 7.14
N CYS A 153 -13.40 -1.98 6.45
CA CYS A 153 -12.03 -2.50 6.29
C CYS A 153 -11.11 -1.47 5.64
N GLY A 154 -11.59 -0.75 4.62
CA GLY A 154 -10.84 0.34 3.99
C GLY A 154 -10.54 1.51 4.95
N VAL A 155 -11.42 1.82 5.90
CA VAL A 155 -11.18 2.88 6.92
C VAL A 155 -10.05 2.44 7.85
N PHE A 156 -10.11 1.18 8.29
CA PHE A 156 -9.11 0.59 9.17
C PHE A 156 -7.74 0.46 8.49
N VAL A 157 -7.69 0.06 7.21
CA VAL A 157 -6.45 0.04 6.42
C VAL A 157 -5.83 1.44 6.31
N VAL A 158 -6.63 2.48 6.06
CA VAL A 158 -6.12 3.87 6.01
C VAL A 158 -5.62 4.34 7.38
N ALA A 159 -6.37 4.06 8.45
CA ALA A 159 -5.96 4.40 9.81
C ALA A 159 -4.67 3.66 10.22
N GLN A 160 -4.55 2.37 9.87
CA GLN A 160 -3.38 1.57 10.16
C GLN A 160 -2.14 2.08 9.40
N ALA A 161 -2.29 2.42 8.11
CA ALA A 161 -1.21 3.02 7.34
C ALA A 161 -0.74 4.34 7.97
N TYR A 162 -1.67 5.22 8.36
CA TYR A 162 -1.31 6.46 9.05
C TYR A 162 -0.57 6.19 10.36
N SER A 163 -1.11 5.31 11.22
CA SER A 163 -0.51 4.95 12.51
C SER A 163 0.91 4.42 12.34
N TYR A 164 1.12 3.53 11.36
CA TYR A 164 2.41 2.94 11.08
C TYR A 164 3.42 3.96 10.55
N LEU A 165 3.04 4.72 9.51
CA LEU A 165 3.94 5.66 8.84
C LEU A 165 4.31 6.86 9.72
N THR A 166 3.43 7.23 10.67
CA THR A 166 3.71 8.26 11.68
C THR A 166 4.35 7.70 12.95
N GLU A 167 4.57 6.39 13.02
CA GLU A 167 5.08 5.68 14.20
C GLU A 167 4.24 5.91 15.46
N SER A 168 2.98 6.29 15.28
CA SER A 168 2.01 6.51 16.35
C SER A 168 1.29 5.19 16.63
N MET A 169 1.86 4.37 17.53
CA MET A 169 1.29 3.07 17.96
C MET A 169 -0.06 3.19 18.70
N ARG A 170 -0.55 4.41 18.93
CA ARG A 170 -1.78 4.72 19.67
C ARG A 170 -3.04 4.01 19.16
N LEU A 171 -3.08 3.69 17.87
CA LEU A 171 -4.22 2.98 17.28
C LEU A 171 -4.34 1.53 17.80
N GLN A 172 -3.23 0.91 18.20
CA GLN A 172 -3.19 -0.46 18.70
C GLN A 172 -3.51 -0.57 20.19
N GLU A 173 -3.47 0.55 20.93
CA GLU A 173 -3.60 0.60 22.39
C GLU A 173 -5.06 0.53 22.88
N HIS A 174 -6.04 0.84 22.03
CA HIS A 174 -7.44 0.95 22.45
C HIS A 174 -8.39 0.32 21.41
N GLY A 175 -9.50 -0.25 21.89
CA GLY A 175 -10.58 -0.71 21.02
C GLY A 175 -11.24 0.47 20.29
N VAL A 176 -11.53 0.30 19.00
CA VAL A 176 -12.18 1.34 18.17
C VAL A 176 -13.69 1.24 18.32
N SER A 177 -14.31 2.27 18.90
CA SER A 177 -15.77 2.35 19.02
C SER A 177 -16.45 2.79 17.71
N LYS A 178 -17.79 2.67 17.64
CA LYS A 178 -18.57 3.22 16.52
C LYS A 178 -18.42 4.74 16.36
N ARG A 179 -18.18 5.46 17.47
CA ARG A 179 -17.93 6.92 17.42
C ARG A 179 -16.56 7.21 16.83
N ASP A 180 -15.53 6.47 17.23
CA ASP A 180 -14.19 6.60 16.68
C ASP A 180 -14.19 6.33 15.18
N LEU A 181 -14.88 5.26 14.75
CA LEU A 181 -15.07 4.95 13.34
C LEU A 181 -15.74 6.10 12.56
N SER A 182 -16.74 6.74 13.16
CA SER A 182 -17.41 7.91 12.54
C SER A 182 -16.45 9.09 12.39
N VAL A 183 -15.61 9.34 13.39
CA VAL A 183 -14.55 10.37 13.34
C VAL A 183 -13.49 10.03 12.29
N MET A 184 -13.06 8.78 12.19
CA MET A 184 -12.11 8.33 11.17
C MET A 184 -12.67 8.55 9.76
N ARG A 185 -13.93 8.17 9.53
CA ARG A 185 -14.62 8.44 8.25
C ARG A 185 -14.69 9.93 7.94
N LEU A 186 -15.04 10.76 8.93
CA LEU A 186 -15.07 12.22 8.76
C LEU A 186 -13.69 12.79 8.38
N ARG A 187 -12.61 12.30 9.02
CA ARG A 187 -11.23 12.69 8.66
C ARG A 187 -10.86 12.29 7.23
N MET A 188 -11.29 11.13 6.77
CA MET A 188 -11.07 10.71 5.38
C MET A 188 -11.83 11.60 4.40
N VAL A 189 -13.10 11.92 4.67
CA VAL A 189 -13.87 12.87 3.87
C VAL A 189 -13.19 14.22 3.84
N TRP A 190 -12.69 14.70 4.99
CA TRP A 190 -11.94 15.94 5.08
C TRP A 190 -10.67 15.91 4.22
N MET A 191 -9.88 14.83 4.28
CA MET A 191 -8.69 14.67 3.43
C MET A 191 -9.06 14.76 1.93
N VAL A 192 -10.14 14.09 1.52
CA VAL A 192 -10.63 14.14 0.13
C VAL A 192 -11.05 15.56 -0.25
N VAL A 193 -11.86 16.23 0.55
CA VAL A 193 -12.36 17.58 0.24
C VAL A 193 -11.24 18.63 0.26
N TYR A 194 -10.29 18.51 1.21
CA TYR A 194 -9.21 19.47 1.37
C TYR A 194 -8.13 19.31 0.29
N HIS A 195 -7.65 18.08 0.05
CA HIS A 195 -6.57 17.82 -0.92
C HIS A 195 -7.07 17.65 -2.36
N SER A 196 -8.37 17.53 -2.61
CA SER A 196 -8.91 17.53 -3.99
C SER A 196 -8.70 18.88 -4.67
N LYS A 197 -8.68 19.99 -3.91
CA LYS A 197 -8.46 21.34 -4.46
C LYS A 197 -6.99 21.61 -4.80
N GLU A 198 -6.03 21.02 -4.09
CA GLU A 198 -4.60 21.12 -4.43
C GLU A 198 -4.24 20.43 -5.75
N ARG A 199 -5.11 19.53 -6.25
CA ARG A 199 -5.02 18.94 -7.60
C ARG A 199 -5.83 19.72 -8.65
N SER A 200 -6.04 21.03 -8.47
CA SER A 200 -6.60 21.87 -9.53
C SER A 200 -5.68 21.82 -10.75
N ILE A 201 -6.13 21.13 -11.81
CA ILE A 201 -5.64 21.10 -13.20
C ILE A 201 -4.14 21.41 -13.28
N SER A 202 -3.31 20.36 -13.31
CA SER A 202 -1.92 20.54 -13.69
C SER A 202 -1.90 21.28 -15.03
N VAL A 203 -1.06 22.31 -15.14
CA VAL A 203 -0.95 23.16 -16.34
C VAL A 203 -0.80 22.35 -17.63
N TYR A 204 -0.33 21.10 -17.53
CA TYR A 204 -0.28 20.11 -18.60
C TYR A 204 -1.63 19.70 -19.22
N ASP A 205 -2.73 19.67 -18.45
CA ASP A 205 -4.05 19.34 -18.98
C ASP A 205 -4.76 20.54 -19.63
N ALA A 206 -4.40 21.76 -19.21
CA ALA A 206 -4.92 22.99 -19.82
C ALA A 206 -4.36 23.18 -21.24
N ASP A 207 -3.07 22.91 -21.46
CA ASP A 207 -2.43 23.03 -22.78
C ASP A 207 -3.00 22.02 -23.78
N ARG A 208 -3.28 20.78 -23.34
CA ARG A 208 -3.93 19.77 -24.18
C ARG A 208 -5.37 20.11 -24.54
N LEU A 209 -6.11 20.74 -23.63
CA LEU A 209 -7.48 21.22 -23.91
C LEU A 209 -7.48 22.42 -24.86
N ILE A 210 -6.47 23.29 -24.80
CA ILE A 210 -6.30 24.42 -25.73
C ILE A 210 -5.93 23.89 -27.13
N GLU A 211 -5.02 22.91 -27.24
CA GLU A 211 -4.72 22.25 -28.52
C GLU A 211 -5.96 21.58 -29.11
N PHE A 212 -6.71 20.81 -28.30
CA PHE A 212 -7.94 20.15 -28.76
C PHE A 212 -9.01 21.17 -29.21
N ALA A 213 -9.19 22.27 -28.48
CA ALA A 213 -10.17 23.30 -28.82
C ALA A 213 -9.76 24.13 -30.05
N SER A 214 -8.45 24.24 -30.34
CA SER A 214 -7.94 24.93 -31.54
C SER A 214 -8.14 24.12 -32.82
N TYR A 215 -7.95 22.78 -32.75
CA TYR A 215 -8.14 21.87 -33.88
C TYR A 215 -9.59 21.84 -34.41
N TYR A 216 -10.58 21.99 -33.53
CA TYR A 216 -11.99 22.03 -33.91
C TYR A 216 -12.48 23.43 -34.33
N ARG A 217 -11.68 24.47 -34.12
CA ARG A 217 -12.01 25.84 -34.55
C ARG A 217 -11.44 26.19 -35.93
N SER A 218 -10.58 25.33 -36.48
CA SER A 218 -9.97 25.46 -37.81
C SER A 218 -10.54 24.50 -38.86
N LYS A 219 -11.69 23.87 -38.58
CA LYS A 219 -12.49 23.12 -39.56
C LYS A 219 -13.79 23.85 -39.83
#